data_AF-A0A7J5Z5A1-F1
#
_entry.id   AF-A0A7J5Z5A1-F1
#
_cell.length_a   1.000
_cell.length_b   1.000
_cell.length_c   1.000
_cell.angle_alpha   90.00
_cell.angle_beta   90.00
_cell.angle_gamma   90.00
#
_symmetry.space_group_name_H-M   'P 1'
#
loop_
_entity.id
_entity.type
_entity.pdbx_description
1 polymer ?
#
loop_
_entity_poly.entity_id
_entity_poly.type
_entity_poly.pdbx_seq_one_letter_code
_entity_poly.pdbx_strand_id
1 'polypeptide(L)'
;MTDLKEGVCLTAFYYSHEQCCWTSNETTFDDRDKCPQWQKWAELMTGHAEGGGAYLLNYFLYVLWALLFSFLAVSLVRVFAPYACGSGIPEIKTILSGFIIRGYLGKWTLLIKTVTLVLAVSSGLSLGKEGPLVHVACCCGNLFCSLFSKYSKNEGKRREVR
;
A
#
# COMPACT_ATOMS: atom_id res chain seq x y z
N MET A 1 -8.57 -0.96 -3.04
CA MET A 1 -8.23 0.49 -3.00
C MET A 1 -7.48 0.96 -4.25
N THR A 2 -6.97 0.06 -5.09
CA THR A 2 -6.42 0.38 -6.43
C THR A 2 -7.43 1.10 -7.32
N ASP A 3 -8.71 0.74 -7.17
CA ASP A 3 -9.84 1.21 -7.96
C ASP A 3 -10.14 2.71 -7.75
N LEU A 4 -9.61 3.31 -6.67
CA LEU A 4 -9.81 4.75 -6.38
C LEU A 4 -9.18 5.65 -7.47
N LYS A 5 -8.24 5.14 -8.26
CA LYS A 5 -7.66 5.88 -9.40
C LYS A 5 -8.62 5.99 -10.57
N GLU A 6 -9.57 5.07 -10.67
CA GLU A 6 -10.48 4.93 -11.81
C GLU A 6 -11.80 5.65 -11.52
N GLY A 7 -12.26 5.60 -10.27
CA GLY A 7 -13.49 6.27 -9.85
C GLY A 7 -13.75 6.12 -8.35
N VAL A 8 -14.96 6.54 -7.96
CA VAL A 8 -15.45 6.48 -6.59
C VAL A 8 -16.90 6.03 -6.57
N CYS A 9 -17.29 5.38 -5.47
CA CYS A 9 -18.67 5.02 -5.22
C CYS A 9 -19.42 6.19 -4.57
N LEU A 10 -20.62 6.51 -5.06
CA LEU A 10 -21.43 7.64 -4.56
C LEU A 10 -21.94 7.44 -3.13
N THR A 11 -22.15 6.20 -2.71
CA THR A 11 -22.67 5.87 -1.36
C THR A 11 -21.59 5.94 -0.29
N ALA A 12 -20.40 5.42 -0.57
CA ALA A 12 -19.24 5.56 0.31
C ALA A 12 -17.93 5.49 -0.47
N PHE A 13 -17.07 6.50 -0.29
CA PHE A 13 -15.81 6.66 -1.01
C PHE A 13 -14.78 5.53 -0.79
N TYR A 14 -14.91 4.77 0.30
CA TYR A 14 -13.92 3.74 0.67
C TYR A 14 -14.17 2.38 -0.01
N TYR A 15 -15.36 2.17 -0.59
CA TYR A 15 -15.70 0.91 -1.22
C TYR A 15 -14.91 0.70 -2.52
N SER A 16 -14.39 -0.53 -2.69
CA SER A 16 -13.87 -0.99 -3.98
C SER A 16 -14.97 -1.05 -5.02
N HIS A 17 -14.62 -1.01 -6.31
CA HIS A 17 -15.55 -1.19 -7.42
C HIS A 17 -16.43 -2.43 -7.23
N GLU A 18 -15.82 -3.56 -6.88
CA GLU A 18 -16.56 -4.82 -6.65
C GLU A 18 -17.55 -4.73 -5.48
N GLN A 19 -17.17 -4.01 -4.41
CA GLN A 19 -18.02 -3.83 -3.23
C GLN A 19 -19.17 -2.86 -3.52
N CYS A 20 -18.90 -1.80 -4.28
CA CYS A 20 -19.90 -0.81 -4.70
C CYS A 20 -20.98 -1.47 -5.57
N CYS A 21 -20.59 -2.43 -6.42
CA CYS A 21 -21.48 -3.08 -7.39
C CYS A 21 -21.92 -4.48 -6.96
N TRP A 22 -21.70 -4.84 -5.69
CA TRP A 22 -22.10 -6.14 -5.14
C TRP A 22 -23.62 -6.36 -5.13
N THR A 23 -24.40 -5.27 -5.04
CA THR A 23 -25.88 -5.32 -4.89
C THR A 23 -26.63 -5.09 -6.21
N SER A 24 -25.95 -4.79 -7.32
CA SER A 24 -26.63 -4.59 -8.59
C SER A 24 -27.18 -5.92 -9.12
N ASN A 25 -28.48 -5.95 -9.42
CA ASN A 25 -29.25 -7.12 -9.87
C ASN A 25 -28.92 -7.58 -11.31
N GLU A 26 -27.83 -7.07 -11.89
CA GLU A 26 -27.41 -7.27 -13.28
C GLU A 26 -26.25 -8.28 -13.29
N THR A 27 -26.56 -9.57 -13.47
CA THR A 27 -25.61 -10.69 -13.35
C THR A 27 -24.85 -11.02 -14.64
N THR A 28 -24.86 -10.14 -15.65
CA THR A 28 -24.17 -10.38 -16.93
C THR A 28 -22.75 -9.84 -16.88
N PHE A 29 -21.77 -10.63 -17.32
CA PHE A 29 -20.34 -10.30 -17.30
C PHE A 29 -20.02 -9.01 -18.09
N ASP A 30 -20.86 -8.66 -19.07
CA ASP A 30 -20.74 -7.46 -19.93
C ASP A 30 -21.24 -6.15 -19.27
N ASP A 31 -22.08 -6.24 -18.22
CA ASP A 31 -22.71 -5.07 -17.57
C ASP A 31 -22.15 -4.76 -16.17
N ARG A 32 -21.14 -5.53 -15.70
CA ARG A 32 -20.43 -5.24 -14.44
C ARG A 32 -19.77 -3.85 -14.41
N ASP A 33 -19.40 -3.31 -15.57
CA ASP A 33 -18.74 -2.01 -15.69
C ASP A 33 -19.73 -0.82 -15.72
N LYS A 34 -21.03 -1.07 -15.87
CA LYS A 34 -22.10 -0.04 -15.97
C LYS A 34 -22.88 0.14 -14.67
N CYS A 35 -22.19 0.02 -13.55
CA CYS A 35 -22.79 0.20 -12.25
C CYS A 35 -23.15 1.68 -12.03
N PRO A 36 -24.44 2.06 -11.88
CA PRO A 36 -24.85 3.48 -11.78
C PRO A 36 -24.34 4.16 -10.50
N GLN A 37 -23.88 3.38 -9.52
CA GLN A 37 -23.32 3.89 -8.27
C GLN A 37 -21.82 4.21 -8.37
N TRP A 38 -21.13 3.67 -9.38
CA TRP A 38 -19.72 3.93 -9.59
C TRP A 38 -19.55 5.06 -10.61
N GLN A 39 -18.84 6.10 -10.21
CA GLN A 39 -18.61 7.28 -11.03
C GLN A 39 -17.12 7.45 -11.29
N LYS A 40 -16.76 7.54 -12.57
CA LYS A 40 -15.39 7.84 -12.99
C LYS A 40 -15.05 9.29 -12.67
N TRP A 41 -13.78 9.58 -12.40
CA TRP A 41 -13.34 10.95 -12.07
C TRP A 41 -13.68 11.99 -13.13
N ALA A 42 -13.61 11.60 -14.41
CA ALA A 42 -13.99 12.47 -15.52
C ALA A 42 -15.50 12.77 -15.49
N GLU A 43 -16.34 11.76 -15.30
CA GLU A 43 -17.79 11.89 -15.28
C GLU A 43 -18.27 12.79 -14.13
N LEU A 44 -17.63 12.66 -12.96
CA LEU A 44 -17.88 13.52 -11.79
C LEU A 44 -17.54 15.00 -12.05
N MET A 45 -16.49 15.27 -12.84
CA MET A 45 -15.98 16.63 -13.09
C MET A 45 -16.63 17.31 -14.30
N THR A 46 -16.97 16.58 -15.36
CA THR A 46 -17.50 17.15 -16.60
C THR A 46 -18.98 16.87 -16.85
N GLY A 47 -19.62 15.98 -16.08
CA GLY A 47 -21.05 15.66 -16.19
C GLY A 47 -21.50 15.07 -17.53
N HIS A 48 -20.56 14.77 -18.42
CA HIS A 48 -20.77 14.17 -19.74
C HIS A 48 -19.93 12.91 -19.84
N ALA A 49 -20.58 11.77 -20.06
CA ALA A 49 -19.94 10.46 -20.24
C ALA A 49 -19.42 10.24 -21.67
N GLU A 50 -19.86 11.05 -22.62
CA GLU A 50 -19.72 10.81 -24.07
C GLU A 50 -18.79 11.85 -24.71
N GLY A 51 -17.57 11.45 -25.07
CA GLY A 51 -16.65 12.28 -25.87
C GLY A 51 -15.18 11.91 -25.72
N GLY A 52 -14.39 12.05 -26.79
CA GLY A 52 -12.95 11.76 -26.78
C GLY A 52 -12.16 12.54 -25.72
N GLY A 53 -12.62 13.75 -25.38
CA GLY A 53 -12.04 14.56 -24.30
C GLY A 53 -12.21 13.93 -22.91
N ALA A 54 -13.34 13.27 -22.62
CA ALA A 54 -13.59 12.62 -21.34
C ALA A 54 -12.63 11.43 -21.11
N TYR A 55 -12.34 10.65 -22.16
CA TYR A 55 -11.34 9.57 -22.10
C TYR A 55 -9.92 10.10 -21.82
N LEU A 56 -9.50 11.15 -22.52
CA LEU A 56 -8.21 11.80 -22.30
C LEU A 56 -8.09 12.35 -20.88
N LEU A 57 -9.14 13.01 -20.37
CA LEU A 57 -9.19 13.51 -18.99
C LEU A 57 -9.16 12.38 -17.97
N ASN A 58 -9.89 11.29 -18.18
CA ASN A 58 -9.86 10.14 -17.29
C ASN A 58 -8.46 9.54 -17.19
N TYR A 59 -7.80 9.34 -18.33
CA TYR A 59 -6.43 8.83 -18.37
C TYR A 59 -5.45 9.79 -17.68
N PHE A 60 -5.58 11.10 -17.91
CA PHE A 60 -4.75 12.10 -17.26
C PHE A 60 -4.92 12.09 -15.73
N LEU A 61 -6.16 12.05 -15.24
CA LEU A 61 -6.47 11.99 -13.81
C LEU A 61 -5.98 10.68 -13.17
N TYR A 62 -6.09 9.57 -13.89
CA TYR A 62 -5.55 8.28 -13.45
C TYR A 62 -4.03 8.37 -13.21
N VAL A 63 -3.28 8.91 -14.17
CA VAL A 63 -1.82 9.09 -14.07
C VAL A 63 -1.47 10.07 -12.96
N LEU A 64 -2.21 11.17 -12.83
CA LEU A 64 -2.00 12.18 -11.79
C LEU A 64 -2.17 11.58 -10.39
N TRP A 65 -3.23 10.80 -10.16
CA TRP A 65 -3.45 10.10 -8.89
C TRP A 65 -2.37 9.05 -8.59
N ALA A 66 -1.95 8.29 -9.60
CA ALA A 66 -0.86 7.32 -9.44
C ALA A 66 0.46 8.00 -9.03
N LEU A 67 0.81 9.12 -9.67
CA LEU A 67 1.99 9.91 -9.34
C LEU A 67 1.89 10.53 -7.95
N LEU A 68 0.74 11.05 -7.58
CA LEU A 68 0.50 11.64 -6.25
C LEU A 68 0.69 10.60 -5.14
N PHE A 69 0.12 9.40 -5.29
CA PHE A 69 0.32 8.33 -4.32
C PHE A 69 1.76 7.85 -4.23
N SER A 70 2.44 7.71 -5.37
CA SER A 70 3.87 7.35 -5.40
C SER A 70 4.73 8.42 -4.73
N PHE A 71 4.47 9.70 -5.02
CA PHE A 71 5.18 10.83 -4.43
C PHE A 71 4.99 10.90 -2.91
N LEU A 72 3.76 10.73 -2.43
CA LEU A 72 3.47 10.67 -1.00
C LEU A 72 4.17 9.48 -0.32
N ALA A 73 4.14 8.30 -0.95
CA ALA A 73 4.82 7.12 -0.43
C ALA A 73 6.34 7.36 -0.28
N VAL A 74 7.00 7.88 -1.32
CA VAL A 74 8.43 8.18 -1.30
C VAL A 74 8.75 9.26 -0.27
N SER A 75 7.96 10.33 -0.22
CA SER A 75 8.16 11.43 0.73
C SER A 75 8.06 10.96 2.18
N LEU A 76 7.08 10.11 2.47
CA LEU A 76 6.87 9.55 3.82
C LEU A 76 8.06 8.66 4.25
N VAL A 77 8.60 7.82 3.35
CA VAL A 77 9.80 7.03 3.65
C VAL A 77 11.02 7.94 3.87
N ARG A 78 11.23 8.93 3.00
CA ARG A 78 12.38 9.82 3.05
C ARG A 78 12.42 10.67 4.33
N VAL A 79 11.26 11.14 4.80
CA VAL A 79 11.15 11.99 5.98
C VAL A 79 11.29 11.18 7.28
N PHE A 80 10.60 10.04 7.37
CA PHE A 80 10.48 9.34 8.66
C PHE A 80 11.44 8.16 8.84
N ALA A 81 11.82 7.44 7.78
CA ALA A 81 12.73 6.28 7.88
C ALA A 81 13.53 6.05 6.59
N PRO A 82 14.54 6.88 6.30
CA PRO A 82 15.36 6.72 5.10
C PRO A 82 16.10 5.37 5.06
N TYR A 83 16.38 4.78 6.22
CA TYR A 83 17.01 3.44 6.35
C TYR A 83 16.10 2.29 5.92
N ALA A 84 14.80 2.52 5.73
CA ALA A 84 13.83 1.49 5.34
C ALA A 84 13.72 1.32 3.81
N CYS A 85 14.50 2.08 3.03
CA CYS A 85 14.44 2.05 1.58
C CYS A 85 14.82 0.67 1.03
N GLY A 86 14.02 0.15 0.11
CA GLY A 86 14.26 -1.12 -0.56
C GLY A 86 13.67 -2.36 0.13
N SER A 87 14.11 -3.52 -0.36
CA SER A 87 13.59 -4.83 0.06
C SER A 87 13.82 -5.08 1.54
N GLY A 88 15.08 -4.91 1.97
CA GLY A 88 15.48 -5.09 3.35
C GLY A 88 15.97 -6.50 3.71
N ILE A 89 15.90 -7.44 2.77
CA ILE A 89 16.40 -8.82 2.92
C ILE A 89 17.91 -8.86 3.22
N PRO A 90 18.81 -8.17 2.48
CA PRO A 90 20.24 -8.28 2.74
C PRO A 90 20.60 -7.74 4.13
N GLU A 91 19.93 -6.68 4.60
CA GLU A 91 20.11 -6.11 5.92
C GLU A 91 19.56 -7.03 7.03
N ILE A 92 18.44 -7.70 6.82
CA ILE A 92 17.95 -8.72 7.77
C ILE A 92 18.96 -9.86 7.88
N LYS A 93 19.53 -10.31 6.75
CA LYS A 93 20.55 -11.36 6.73
C LYS A 93 21.80 -10.94 7.52
N THR A 94 22.28 -9.70 7.39
CA THR A 94 23.43 -9.22 8.19
C THR A 94 23.10 -9.13 9.68
N ILE A 95 21.86 -8.81 10.03
CA ILE A 95 21.39 -8.79 11.43
C ILE A 95 21.34 -10.20 12.02
N LEU A 96 20.90 -11.19 11.26
CA LEU A 96 20.94 -12.61 11.65
C LEU A 96 22.36 -13.14 11.79
N SER A 97 23.29 -12.72 10.92
CA SER A 97 24.73 -13.02 11.04
C SER A 97 25.40 -12.37 12.26
N GLY A 98 24.69 -11.48 12.95
CA GLY A 98 25.07 -10.95 14.25
C GLY A 98 25.48 -9.48 14.28
N PHE A 99 25.35 -8.77 13.16
CA PHE A 99 25.62 -7.34 13.08
C PHE A 99 24.37 -6.51 13.41
N ILE A 100 24.39 -5.73 14.49
CA ILE A 100 23.19 -5.02 14.96
C ILE A 100 23.13 -3.62 14.33
N ILE A 101 22.20 -3.43 13.38
CA ILE A 101 21.88 -2.11 12.83
C ILE A 101 20.80 -1.46 13.69
N ARG A 102 21.17 -0.43 14.46
CA ARG A 102 20.23 0.31 15.32
C ARG A 102 19.23 1.10 14.46
N GLY A 103 17.95 1.05 14.84
CA GLY A 103 16.88 1.76 14.13
C GLY A 103 16.26 1.01 12.94
N TYR A 104 16.87 -0.08 12.48
CA TYR A 104 16.36 -0.84 11.34
C TYR A 104 15.07 -1.62 11.65
N LEU A 105 15.02 -2.37 12.77
CA LEU A 105 13.81 -3.06 13.26
C LEU A 105 12.97 -2.19 14.23
N GLY A 106 12.91 -0.89 13.99
CA GLY A 106 12.16 0.05 14.83
C GLY A 106 10.65 -0.08 14.66
N LYS A 107 9.89 0.25 15.72
CA LYS A 107 8.41 0.31 15.69
C LYS A 107 7.93 1.34 14.64
N TRP A 108 8.61 2.48 14.57
CA TRP A 108 8.36 3.53 13.58
C TRP A 108 8.61 3.03 12.15
N THR A 109 9.72 2.33 11.92
CA THR A 109 10.06 1.74 10.62
C THR A 109 8.99 0.77 10.13
N LEU A 110 8.44 -0.06 11.04
CA LEU A 110 7.33 -0.96 10.74
C LEU A 110 6.09 -0.20 10.28
N LEU A 111 5.67 0.84 11.00
CA LEU A 111 4.48 1.63 10.66
C LEU A 111 4.63 2.33 9.30
N ILE A 112 5.81 2.92 9.04
CA ILE A 112 6.10 3.61 7.79
C ILE A 112 6.10 2.60 6.63
N LYS A 113 6.70 1.42 6.82
CA LYS A 113 6.83 0.41 5.77
C LYS A 113 5.48 -0.20 5.41
N THR A 114 4.57 -0.42 6.36
CA THR A 114 3.22 -0.90 6.08
C THR A 114 2.40 0.16 5.33
N VAL A 115 2.40 1.42 5.78
CA VAL A 115 1.68 2.51 5.11
C VAL A 115 2.20 2.74 3.69
N THR A 116 3.53 2.79 3.52
CA THR A 116 4.15 2.98 2.20
C THR A 116 3.84 1.82 1.26
N LEU A 117 3.84 0.57 1.75
CA LEU A 117 3.49 -0.59 0.94
C LEU A 117 2.04 -0.50 0.41
N VAL A 118 1.09 -0.09 1.26
CA VAL A 118 -0.31 0.12 0.85
C VAL A 118 -0.43 1.23 -0.19
N LEU A 119 0.27 2.35 0.00
CA LEU A 119 0.29 3.46 -0.98
C LEU A 119 0.93 3.04 -2.31
N ALA A 120 2.02 2.27 -2.27
CA ALA A 120 2.69 1.74 -3.46
C ALA A 120 1.79 0.78 -4.24
N VAL A 121 1.11 -0.14 -3.57
CA VAL A 121 0.12 -1.03 -4.20
C VAL A 121 -1.04 -0.22 -4.78
N SER A 122 -1.54 0.79 -4.05
CA SER A 122 -2.63 1.66 -4.49
C SER A 122 -2.24 2.49 -5.72
N SER A 123 -0.98 2.92 -5.84
CA SER A 123 -0.49 3.61 -7.03
C SER A 123 -0.40 2.69 -8.27
N GLY A 124 -0.46 1.36 -8.10
CA GLY A 124 -0.38 0.38 -9.18
C GLY A 124 1.04 0.13 -9.69
N LEU A 125 2.06 0.47 -8.89
CA LEU A 125 3.42 0.08 -9.20
C LEU A 125 3.57 -1.44 -9.05
N SER A 126 4.08 -2.10 -10.08
CA SER A 126 4.46 -3.52 -10.06
C SER A 126 5.75 -3.73 -9.27
N LEU A 127 5.71 -3.47 -7.96
CA LEU A 127 6.79 -3.72 -7.03
C LEU A 127 6.63 -5.11 -6.39
N GLY A 128 7.73 -5.85 -6.27
CA GLY A 128 7.72 -7.14 -5.58
C GLY A 128 7.38 -6.99 -4.10
N LYS A 129 6.25 -7.58 -3.68
CA LYS A 129 5.77 -7.54 -2.28
C LYS A 129 6.57 -8.42 -1.32
N GLU A 130 7.27 -9.43 -1.85
CA GLU A 130 7.93 -10.48 -1.04
C GLU A 130 9.00 -9.91 -0.10
N GLY A 131 9.86 -9.02 -0.59
CA GLY A 131 10.91 -8.39 0.23
C GLY A 131 10.37 -7.55 1.38
N PRO A 132 9.48 -6.57 1.11
CA PRO A 132 8.87 -5.77 2.15
C PRO A 132 8.08 -6.59 3.18
N LEU A 133 7.37 -7.63 2.76
CA LEU A 133 6.58 -8.50 3.67
C LEU A 133 7.46 -9.23 4.69
N VAL A 134 8.59 -9.79 4.25
CA VAL A 134 9.56 -10.44 5.16
C VAL A 134 10.12 -9.44 6.17
N HIS A 135 10.41 -8.19 5.74
CA HIS A 135 10.89 -7.17 6.67
C HIS A 135 9.83 -6.76 7.71
N VAL A 136 8.57 -6.65 7.32
CA VAL A 136 7.47 -6.36 8.24
C VAL A 136 7.31 -7.49 9.25
N ALA A 137 7.38 -8.76 8.82
CA ALA A 137 7.32 -9.92 9.72
C ALA A 137 8.46 -9.92 10.76
N CYS A 138 9.70 -9.67 10.34
CA CYS A 138 10.86 -9.59 11.21
C CYS A 138 10.74 -8.42 12.23
N CYS A 139 10.25 -7.26 11.77
CA CYS A 139 9.95 -6.12 12.65
C CYS A 139 8.86 -6.43 13.68
N CYS A 140 7.80 -7.14 13.28
CA CYS A 140 6.76 -7.61 14.20
C CYS A 140 7.36 -8.55 15.26
N GLY A 141 8.16 -9.53 14.84
CA GLY A 141 8.84 -10.45 15.77
C GLY A 141 9.73 -9.72 16.79
N ASN A 142 10.44 -8.68 16.35
CA ASN A 142 11.24 -7.83 17.25
C ASN A 142 10.37 -7.02 18.23
N LEU A 143 9.23 -6.49 17.78
CA LEU A 143 8.27 -5.80 18.65
C LEU A 143 7.70 -6.75 19.71
N PHE A 144 7.27 -7.95 19.32
CA PHE A 144 6.77 -8.96 20.26
C PHE A 144 7.86 -9.39 21.26
N CYS A 145 9.09 -9.64 20.80
CA CYS A 145 10.21 -9.94 21.70
C CYS A 145 10.50 -8.81 22.69
N SER A 146 10.28 -7.55 22.30
CA SER A 146 10.46 -6.39 23.18
C SER A 146 9.39 -6.27 24.26
N LEU A 147 8.18 -6.81 24.03
CA LEU A 147 7.12 -6.87 25.04
C LEU A 147 7.42 -7.89 26.15
N PHE A 148 8.14 -8.97 25.83
CA PHE A 148 8.50 -10.00 26.78
C PHE A 148 9.94 -9.83 27.29
N SER A 149 10.06 -9.34 28.53
CA SER A 149 11.34 -9.20 29.28
C SER A 149 12.24 -10.44 29.20
N LYS A 150 11.65 -11.65 29.14
CA LYS A 150 12.34 -12.95 29.01
C LYS A 150 13.18 -13.08 27.73
N TYR A 151 12.74 -12.47 26.61
CA TYR A 151 13.44 -12.47 25.33
C TYR A 151 14.25 -11.19 25.09
N SER A 152 13.81 -10.05 25.65
CA SER A 152 14.52 -8.78 25.52
C SER A 152 15.93 -8.82 26.12
N LYS A 153 16.15 -9.60 27.19
CA LYS A 153 17.44 -9.66 27.92
C LYS A 153 18.46 -10.64 27.32
N ASN A 154 18.06 -11.49 26.38
CA ASN A 154 18.94 -12.51 25.82
C ASN A 154 19.05 -12.37 24.30
N GLU A 155 20.12 -11.71 23.85
CA GLU A 155 20.38 -11.38 22.44
C GLU A 155 20.39 -12.63 21.53
N GLY A 156 20.86 -13.79 22.04
CA GLY A 156 20.87 -15.05 21.30
C GLY A 156 19.47 -15.57 20.99
N LYS A 157 18.61 -15.71 22.00
CA LYS A 157 17.20 -16.11 21.82
C LYS A 157 16.40 -15.08 21.01
N ARG A 158 16.78 -13.80 21.08
CA ARG A 158 16.16 -12.74 20.28
C ARG A 158 16.49 -12.86 18.79
N ARG A 159 17.60 -13.49 18.42
CA ARG A 159 17.96 -13.78 17.01
C ARG A 159 17.20 -14.98 16.44
N GLU A 160 16.87 -15.97 17.27
CA GLU A 160 16.10 -17.16 16.86
C GLU A 160 14.64 -16.82 16.49
N VAL A 161 14.09 -15.74 17.05
CA VAL A 161 12.69 -15.33 16.89
C VAL A 161 12.50 -14.24 15.81
N ARG A 162 13.58 -13.61 15.34
CA ARG A 162 13.55 -12.58 14.29
C ARG A 162 13.57 -13.18 12.90
#